data_AF-A0A1G8Y1H0-F1
#
_entry.id   AF-A0A1G8Y1H0-F1
#
_cell.length_a   1.000
_cell.length_b   1.000
_cell.length_c   1.000
_cell.angle_alpha   90.00
_cell.angle_beta   90.00
_cell.angle_gamma   90.00
#
_symmetry.space_group_name_H-M   'P 1'
#
loop_
_entity.id
_entity.type
_entity.pdbx_description
1 polymer ?
#
loop_
_entity_poly.entity_id
_entity_poly.type
_entity_poly.pdbx_seq_one_letter_code
_entity_poly.pdbx_strand_id
1 'polypeptide(L)'
;MNDRFQYKLSASQKNEIAQNLIDILQKDIDITDQTRGFIGNWILTVSDEKRKAFFDVWNIVLKNYLPMKRPILFRACKRINRNDKITSFTGSLDCAKGFSNGKGLLIICDTKETLKFEEELYKIGDYRHTFYPLVDVLVKARDSGGWGFSERILREYIGEDEYIMRINLDNVNSFKWHEINSRT
;
A
#
# COMPACT_ATOMS: atom_id res chain seq x y z
N MET A 1 -10.62 -18.54 25.67
CA MET A 1 -9.29 -18.52 25.03
C MET A 1 -9.41 -17.69 23.76
N ASN A 2 -8.75 -16.53 23.68
CA ASN A 2 -8.73 -15.71 22.47
C ASN A 2 -7.54 -16.16 21.61
N ASP A 3 -7.74 -17.19 20.79
CA ASP A 3 -6.81 -17.52 19.70
C ASP A 3 -6.85 -16.40 18.67
N ARG A 4 -6.09 -15.33 18.93
CA ARG A 4 -5.87 -14.28 17.94
C ARG A 4 -5.09 -14.90 16.80
N PHE A 5 -5.68 -14.88 15.61
CA PHE A 5 -5.03 -15.28 14.36
C PHE A 5 -3.60 -14.71 14.29
N GLN A 6 -2.61 -15.60 14.32
CA GLN A 6 -1.20 -15.24 14.17
C GLN A 6 -0.77 -15.57 12.75
N TYR A 7 -0.85 -14.58 11.86
CA TYR A 7 -0.26 -14.71 10.52
C TYR A 7 1.27 -14.83 10.65
N LYS A 8 1.80 -16.03 10.36
CA LYS A 8 3.22 -16.37 10.46
C LYS A 8 3.74 -16.76 9.08
N LEU A 9 4.92 -16.25 8.75
CA LEU A 9 5.66 -16.58 7.53
C LEU A 9 7.12 -16.87 7.89
N SER A 10 7.68 -17.92 7.28
CA SER A 10 9.11 -18.19 7.32
C SER A 10 9.89 -17.11 6.55
N ALA A 11 11.23 -17.11 6.68
CA ALA A 11 12.06 -16.18 5.92
C ALA A 11 11.97 -16.42 4.40
N SER A 12 11.99 -17.68 3.93
CA SER A 12 11.88 -17.95 2.48
C SER A 12 10.50 -17.59 1.96
N GLN A 13 9.43 -17.87 2.72
CA GLN A 13 8.08 -17.49 2.32
C GLN A 13 7.92 -15.99 2.11
N LYS A 14 8.53 -15.18 2.99
CA LYS A 14 8.52 -13.72 2.84
C LYS A 14 9.24 -13.28 1.56
N ASN A 15 10.38 -13.88 1.25
CA ASN A 15 11.15 -13.58 0.04
C ASN A 15 10.39 -14.00 -1.23
N GLU A 16 9.80 -15.20 -1.23
CA GLU A 16 9.00 -15.72 -2.35
C GLU A 16 7.79 -14.84 -2.63
N ILE A 17 7.03 -14.45 -1.59
CA ILE A 17 5.90 -13.53 -1.73
C ILE A 17 6.37 -12.19 -2.28
N ALA A 18 7.43 -11.60 -1.69
CA ALA A 18 7.92 -10.31 -2.10
C ALA A 18 8.41 -10.32 -3.55
N GLN A 19 9.14 -11.37 -3.96
CA GLN A 19 9.62 -11.51 -5.33
C GLN A 19 8.45 -11.69 -6.31
N ASN A 20 7.45 -12.50 -5.97
CA ASN A 20 6.29 -12.66 -6.84
C ASN A 20 5.47 -11.36 -6.96
N LEU A 21 5.33 -10.57 -5.89
CA LEU A 21 4.75 -9.22 -5.99
C LEU A 21 5.51 -8.34 -6.99
N ILE A 22 6.84 -8.25 -6.86
CA ILE A 22 7.67 -7.46 -7.78
C ILE A 22 7.50 -7.94 -9.23
N ASP A 23 7.60 -9.25 -9.44
CA ASP A 23 7.59 -9.85 -10.77
C ASP A 23 6.22 -9.73 -11.46
N ILE A 24 5.11 -9.71 -10.71
CA ILE A 24 3.76 -9.50 -11.27
C ILE A 24 3.68 -8.20 -12.08
N LEU A 25 4.31 -7.13 -11.58
CA LEU A 25 4.26 -5.81 -12.19
C LEU A 25 5.46 -5.52 -13.11
N GLN A 26 6.62 -6.14 -12.89
CA GLN A 26 7.82 -5.90 -13.70
C GLN A 26 7.99 -6.89 -14.86
N LYS A 27 7.58 -8.15 -14.67
CA LYS A 27 7.80 -9.25 -15.62
C LYS A 27 6.50 -9.83 -16.16
N ASP A 28 5.39 -9.21 -15.80
CA ASP A 28 4.05 -9.59 -16.23
C ASP A 28 3.62 -11.02 -15.82
N ILE A 29 4.19 -11.60 -14.76
CA ILE A 29 3.85 -12.98 -14.36
C ILE A 29 2.53 -13.10 -13.58
N ASP A 30 2.05 -14.34 -13.43
CA ASP A 30 0.90 -14.68 -12.61
C ASP A 30 1.20 -14.66 -11.10
N ILE A 31 0.14 -14.44 -10.32
CA ILE A 31 0.20 -14.51 -8.86
C ILE A 31 0.26 -15.97 -8.37
N THR A 32 1.11 -16.22 -7.39
CA THR A 32 1.12 -17.51 -6.68
C THR A 32 0.04 -17.57 -5.60
N ASP A 33 -0.37 -18.77 -5.21
CA ASP A 33 -1.32 -18.96 -4.11
C ASP A 33 -0.86 -18.34 -2.80
N GLN A 34 0.44 -18.39 -2.52
CA GLN A 34 1.02 -17.81 -1.32
C GLN A 34 0.92 -16.28 -1.32
N THR A 35 1.22 -15.64 -2.46
CA THR A 35 1.07 -14.18 -2.62
C THR A 35 -0.39 -13.75 -2.59
N ARG A 36 -1.28 -14.50 -3.22
CA ARG A 36 -2.73 -14.28 -3.17
C ARG A 36 -3.24 -14.31 -1.73
N GLY A 37 -2.86 -15.36 -0.99
CA GLY A 37 -3.17 -15.49 0.43
C GLY A 37 -2.60 -14.34 1.26
N PHE A 38 -1.38 -13.89 0.97
CA PHE A 38 -0.79 -12.71 1.61
C PHE A 38 -1.58 -11.44 1.36
N ILE A 39 -1.93 -11.12 0.11
CA ILE A 39 -2.73 -9.95 -0.25
C ILE A 39 -4.11 -10.01 0.41
N GLY A 40 -4.79 -11.16 0.35
CA GLY A 40 -6.08 -11.34 1.01
C GLY A 40 -6.01 -11.09 2.51
N ASN A 41 -4.99 -11.63 3.19
CA ASN A 41 -4.76 -11.37 4.61
C ASN A 41 -4.41 -9.89 4.87
N TRP A 42 -3.62 -9.23 4.02
CA TRP A 42 -3.29 -7.82 4.16
C TRP A 42 -4.54 -6.93 4.12
N ILE A 43 -5.40 -7.17 3.15
CA ILE A 43 -6.64 -6.43 2.91
C ILE A 43 -7.63 -6.65 4.06
N LEU A 44 -7.85 -7.90 4.44
CA LEU A 44 -8.89 -8.26 5.43
C LEU A 44 -8.46 -8.05 6.90
N THR A 45 -7.17 -7.86 7.17
CA THR A 45 -6.67 -7.63 8.54
C THR A 45 -6.66 -6.15 8.88
N VAL A 46 -7.32 -5.74 9.96
CA VAL A 46 -7.34 -4.34 10.42
C VAL A 46 -5.94 -3.86 10.86
N SER A 47 -5.70 -2.56 10.85
CA SER A 47 -4.36 -1.98 11.10
C SER A 47 -3.70 -2.43 12.39
N ASP A 48 -4.49 -2.62 13.45
CA ASP A 48 -4.00 -2.93 14.80
C ASP A 48 -3.67 -4.43 14.97
N GLU A 49 -4.13 -5.25 14.03
CA GLU A 49 -3.87 -6.69 13.98
C GLU A 49 -2.71 -7.05 13.05
N LYS A 50 -2.34 -6.15 12.13
CA LYS A 50 -1.16 -6.34 11.25
C LYS A 50 0.11 -6.46 12.10
N ARG A 51 0.74 -7.63 12.06
CA ARG A 51 1.98 -7.97 12.78
C ARG A 51 3.22 -7.83 11.89
N LYS A 52 4.40 -8.01 12.50
CA LYS A 52 5.72 -7.91 11.87
C LYS A 52 5.83 -8.67 10.54
N ALA A 53 5.21 -9.85 10.41
CA ALA A 53 5.29 -10.65 9.19
C ALA A 53 4.80 -9.90 7.94
N PHE A 54 3.73 -9.11 8.04
CA PHE A 54 3.25 -8.29 6.93
C PHE A 54 4.26 -7.22 6.53
N PHE A 55 4.76 -6.49 7.53
CA PHE A 55 5.69 -5.39 7.31
C PHE A 55 7.06 -5.87 6.83
N ASP A 56 7.49 -7.07 7.20
CA ASP A 56 8.73 -7.66 6.68
C ASP A 56 8.64 -7.89 5.16
N VAL A 57 7.51 -8.43 4.66
CA VAL A 57 7.29 -8.62 3.22
C VAL A 57 7.27 -7.27 2.50
N TRP A 58 6.48 -6.31 2.99
CA TRP A 58 6.43 -4.99 2.37
C TRP A 58 7.77 -4.26 2.40
N ASN A 59 8.57 -4.45 3.46
CA ASN A 59 9.91 -3.88 3.50
C ASN A 59 10.81 -4.45 2.40
N ILE A 60 10.73 -5.75 2.12
CA ILE A 60 11.47 -6.37 1.00
C ILE A 60 10.98 -5.79 -0.32
N VAL A 61 9.65 -5.75 -0.53
CA VAL A 61 9.05 -5.20 -1.76
C VAL A 61 9.50 -3.77 -2.00
N LEU A 62 9.32 -2.88 -1.02
CA LEU A 62 9.64 -1.45 -1.18
C LEU A 62 11.13 -1.22 -1.46
N LYS A 63 12.02 -2.00 -0.84
CA LYS A 63 13.45 -1.89 -1.09
C LYS A 63 13.89 -2.31 -2.50
N ASN A 64 13.10 -3.15 -3.18
CA ASN A 64 13.48 -3.78 -4.45
C ASN A 64 12.58 -3.38 -5.63
N TYR A 65 11.41 -2.80 -5.37
CA TYR A 65 10.47 -2.37 -6.38
C TYR A 65 10.57 -0.88 -6.62
N LEU A 66 10.72 -0.50 -7.88
CA LEU A 66 10.62 0.87 -8.32
C LEU A 66 9.40 1.03 -9.24
N PRO A 67 8.37 1.80 -8.82
CA PRO A 67 7.21 2.05 -9.66
C PRO A 67 7.60 2.86 -10.90
N MET A 68 6.85 2.72 -12.00
CA MET A 68 7.00 3.58 -13.20
C MET A 68 6.03 4.78 -13.19
N LYS A 69 4.83 4.60 -12.62
CA LYS A 69 3.85 5.68 -12.46
C LYS A 69 4.30 6.63 -11.35
N ARG A 70 3.82 7.88 -11.42
CA ARG A 70 4.08 8.92 -10.41
C ARG A 70 2.77 9.61 -9.97
N PRO A 71 1.82 8.89 -9.32
CA PRO A 71 0.57 9.46 -8.85
C PRO A 71 0.76 10.39 -7.64
N ILE A 72 -0.20 11.26 -7.36
CA ILE A 72 -0.30 11.89 -6.04
C ILE A 72 -1.01 10.91 -5.10
N LEU A 73 -0.41 10.68 -3.93
CA LEU A 73 -0.93 9.74 -2.94
C LEU A 73 -1.49 10.48 -1.73
N PHE A 74 -2.63 10.00 -1.25
CA PHE A 74 -3.37 10.57 -0.14
C PHE A 74 -3.48 9.58 1.01
N ARG A 75 -3.43 10.08 2.24
CA ARG A 75 -3.70 9.26 3.42
C ARG A 75 -4.43 10.06 4.48
N ALA A 76 -5.59 9.56 4.88
CA ALA A 76 -6.30 10.05 6.04
C ALA A 76 -5.66 9.51 7.34
N CYS A 77 -5.46 10.37 8.34
CA CYS A 77 -4.95 9.95 9.64
C CYS A 77 -5.45 10.84 10.78
N LYS A 78 -5.53 10.28 12.00
CA LYS A 78 -5.94 11.04 13.19
C LYS A 78 -4.80 11.91 13.73
N ARG A 79 -3.56 11.43 13.62
CA ARG A 79 -2.33 12.07 14.10
C ARG A 79 -1.17 11.66 13.20
N ILE A 80 -0.22 12.57 13.01
CA ILE A 80 1.08 12.30 12.40
C ILE A 80 2.05 12.08 13.55
N ASN A 81 2.49 10.85 13.80
CA ASN A 81 3.31 10.55 14.97
C ASN A 81 4.46 9.57 14.76
N ARG A 82 4.64 9.02 13.54
CA ARG A 82 5.70 8.05 13.26
C ARG A 82 6.25 8.23 11.85
N ASN A 83 7.46 8.75 11.76
CA ASN A 83 8.28 8.60 10.57
C ASN A 83 8.62 7.12 10.36
N ASP A 84 8.95 6.73 9.13
CA ASP A 84 9.41 5.38 8.77
C ASP A 84 8.38 4.25 8.91
N LYS A 85 7.08 4.57 9.07
CA LYS A 85 6.02 3.56 9.16
C LYS A 85 5.52 3.15 7.77
N ILE A 86 5.52 1.85 7.47
CA ILE A 86 4.81 1.29 6.30
C ILE A 86 3.31 1.33 6.53
N THR A 87 2.58 1.87 5.55
CA THR A 87 1.12 2.01 5.63
C THR A 87 0.48 2.17 4.25
N SER A 88 -0.84 2.06 4.22
CA SER A 88 -1.64 2.23 3.01
C SER A 88 -1.89 3.71 2.70
N PHE A 89 -1.81 4.06 1.43
CA PHE A 89 -2.23 5.32 0.82
C PHE A 89 -3.26 4.99 -0.26
N THR A 90 -3.96 6.01 -0.74
CA THR A 90 -4.88 5.91 -1.87
C THR A 90 -4.53 6.96 -2.91
N GLY A 91 -4.69 6.66 -4.20
CA GLY A 91 -4.58 7.68 -5.26
C GLY A 91 -5.84 8.55 -5.41
N SER A 92 -6.88 8.31 -4.60
CA SER A 92 -8.14 9.06 -4.60
C SER A 92 -8.31 9.93 -3.35
N LEU A 93 -8.44 11.24 -3.57
CA LEU A 93 -8.76 12.19 -2.49
C LEU A 93 -10.14 11.90 -1.87
N ASP A 94 -11.11 11.48 -2.68
CA ASP A 94 -12.45 11.14 -2.21
C ASP A 94 -12.43 9.91 -1.30
N CYS A 95 -11.64 8.89 -1.65
CA CYS A 95 -11.42 7.73 -0.79
C CYS A 95 -10.77 8.15 0.54
N ALA A 96 -9.72 8.99 0.50
CA ALA A 96 -9.08 9.50 1.72
C ALA A 96 -10.06 10.30 2.61
N LYS A 97 -10.92 11.12 2.00
CA LYS A 97 -11.98 11.83 2.71
C LYS A 97 -12.99 10.85 3.32
N GLY A 98 -13.42 9.84 2.56
CA GLY A 98 -14.32 8.78 3.02
C GLY A 98 -13.79 8.02 4.22
N PHE A 99 -12.53 7.56 4.19
CA PHE A 99 -11.91 6.81 5.30
C PHE A 99 -11.85 7.60 6.61
N SER A 100 -11.84 8.92 6.54
CA SER A 100 -11.80 9.80 7.71
C SER A 100 -13.14 10.47 8.02
N ASN A 101 -14.18 10.23 7.22
CA ASN A 101 -15.42 11.00 7.23
C ASN A 101 -15.18 12.51 7.22
N GLY A 102 -14.17 12.96 6.46
CA GLY A 102 -13.77 14.37 6.38
C GLY A 102 -13.23 14.96 7.67
N LYS A 103 -12.65 14.16 8.57
CA LYS A 103 -12.15 14.60 9.89
C LYS A 103 -10.67 14.29 10.09
N GLY A 104 -10.00 15.06 10.93
CA GLY A 104 -8.59 14.85 11.23
C GLY A 104 -7.65 15.42 10.17
N LEU A 105 -6.56 14.69 9.90
CA LEU A 105 -5.47 15.12 9.03
C LEU A 105 -5.46 14.34 7.72
N LEU A 106 -5.04 15.02 6.66
CA LEU A 106 -4.73 14.47 5.35
C LEU A 106 -3.24 14.61 5.10
N ILE A 107 -2.58 13.50 4.78
CA ILE A 107 -1.21 13.49 4.27
C ILE A 107 -1.29 13.41 2.75
N ILE A 108 -0.53 14.26 2.06
CA ILE A 108 -0.39 14.25 0.60
C ILE A 108 1.07 14.03 0.26
N CYS A 109 1.33 13.06 -0.60
CA CYS A 109 2.66 12.75 -1.13
C CYS A 109 2.67 12.96 -2.64
N ASP A 110 3.50 13.88 -3.10
CA ASP A 110 3.86 13.97 -4.51
C ASP A 110 4.95 12.93 -4.79
N THR A 111 4.57 11.83 -5.43
CA THR A 111 5.53 10.76 -5.71
C THR A 111 6.53 11.12 -6.80
N LYS A 112 6.24 12.13 -7.64
CA LYS A 112 7.19 12.63 -8.64
C LYS A 112 8.37 13.31 -7.94
N GLU A 113 8.08 14.15 -6.95
CA GLU A 113 9.12 14.79 -6.14
C GLU A 113 9.84 13.76 -5.27
N THR A 114 9.09 12.90 -4.60
CA THR A 114 9.62 11.91 -3.66
C THR A 114 10.56 10.89 -4.33
N LEU A 115 10.29 10.50 -5.59
CA LEU A 115 11.11 9.54 -6.34
C LEU A 115 12.15 10.19 -7.25
N LYS A 116 12.27 11.52 -7.26
CA LYS A 116 13.07 12.26 -8.26
C LYS A 116 14.51 11.75 -8.40
N PHE A 117 15.13 11.36 -7.28
CA PHE A 117 16.53 10.92 -7.23
C PHE A 117 16.68 9.46 -6.84
N GLU A 118 15.58 8.69 -6.81
CA GLU A 118 15.60 7.32 -6.29
C GLU A 118 16.48 6.41 -7.14
N GLU A 119 16.36 6.50 -8.47
CA GLU A 119 17.17 5.75 -9.44
C GLU A 119 18.63 6.18 -9.46
N GLU A 120 18.90 7.46 -9.20
CA GLU A 120 20.26 8.03 -9.27
C GLU A 120 21.07 7.72 -8.01
N LEU A 121 20.43 7.72 -6.83
CA LEU A 121 21.10 7.62 -5.53
C LEU A 121 21.09 6.22 -4.94
N TYR A 122 20.17 5.35 -5.36
CA TYR A 122 19.97 4.05 -4.73
C TYR A 122 20.00 2.91 -5.75
N LYS A 123 20.35 1.73 -5.24
CA LYS A 123 20.32 0.47 -6.00
C LYS A 123 19.13 -0.38 -5.53
N ILE A 124 18.76 -1.35 -6.36
CA ILE A 124 17.80 -2.39 -5.98
C ILE A 124 18.27 -3.02 -4.66
N GLY A 125 17.38 -3.07 -3.67
CA GLY A 125 17.64 -3.51 -2.30
C GLY A 125 17.81 -2.37 -1.29
N ASP A 126 18.06 -1.15 -1.77
CA ASP A 126 18.35 0.04 -0.96
C ASP A 126 17.40 1.21 -1.19
N TYR A 127 16.36 1.03 -2.01
CA TYR A 127 15.33 2.05 -2.17
C TYR A 127 14.67 2.40 -0.82
N ARG A 128 14.37 3.70 -0.66
CA ARG A 128 13.88 4.31 0.58
C ARG A 128 12.52 4.96 0.45
N HIS A 129 12.22 5.55 -0.72
CA HIS A 129 11.08 6.44 -0.89
C HIS A 129 10.01 5.88 -1.84
N THR A 130 10.14 4.61 -2.20
CA THR A 130 9.25 3.90 -3.11
C THR A 130 7.91 3.56 -2.49
N PHE A 131 7.00 3.19 -3.38
CA PHE A 131 5.68 2.69 -3.06
C PHE A 131 5.35 1.49 -3.96
N TYR A 132 4.38 0.69 -3.55
CA TYR A 132 3.88 -0.44 -4.32
C TYR A 132 2.39 -0.26 -4.65
N PRO A 133 2.00 -0.25 -5.94
CA PRO A 133 0.61 -0.05 -6.35
C PRO A 133 -0.18 -1.36 -6.24
N LEU A 134 -0.71 -1.65 -5.05
CA LEU A 134 -1.49 -2.87 -4.84
C LEU A 134 -2.75 -2.91 -5.72
N VAL A 135 -3.34 -1.75 -6.00
CA VAL A 135 -4.42 -1.60 -6.98
C VAL A 135 -4.08 -2.18 -8.35
N ASP A 136 -2.86 -1.99 -8.86
CA ASP A 136 -2.45 -2.48 -10.18
C ASP A 136 -2.43 -4.01 -10.20
N VAL A 137 -2.09 -4.66 -9.08
CA VAL A 137 -2.17 -6.12 -8.93
C VAL A 137 -3.62 -6.61 -8.97
N LEU A 138 -4.53 -5.92 -8.27
CA LEU A 138 -5.95 -6.31 -8.21
C LEU A 138 -6.64 -6.08 -9.56
N VAL A 139 -6.32 -5.00 -10.26
CA VAL A 139 -6.80 -4.74 -11.63
C VAL A 139 -6.33 -5.83 -12.56
N LYS A 140 -5.04 -6.17 -12.53
CA LYS A 140 -4.49 -7.26 -13.34
C LYS A 140 -5.15 -8.60 -13.00
N ALA A 141 -5.37 -8.89 -11.70
CA ALA A 141 -6.08 -10.08 -11.27
C ALA A 141 -7.48 -10.16 -11.88
N ARG A 142 -8.27 -9.08 -11.81
CA ARG A 142 -9.61 -9.01 -12.40
C ARG A 142 -9.57 -9.29 -13.91
N ASP A 143 -8.65 -8.63 -14.61
CA ASP A 143 -8.56 -8.72 -16.08
C ASP A 143 -8.04 -10.10 -16.54
N SER A 144 -7.32 -10.81 -15.68
CA SER A 144 -6.84 -12.18 -15.89
C SER A 144 -7.76 -13.27 -15.30
N GLY A 145 -9.06 -13.02 -15.17
CA GLY A 145 -10.03 -14.03 -14.70
C GLY A 145 -10.11 -14.19 -13.17
N GLY A 146 -9.68 -13.17 -12.44
CA GLY A 146 -9.82 -13.04 -10.99
C GLY A 146 -8.67 -13.59 -10.14
N TRP A 147 -7.79 -14.43 -10.72
CA TRP A 147 -6.67 -15.07 -10.01
C TRP A 147 -7.05 -15.71 -8.66
N GLY A 148 -8.26 -16.25 -8.54
CA GLY A 148 -8.74 -16.86 -7.31
C GLY A 148 -9.01 -15.89 -6.15
N PHE A 149 -9.02 -14.58 -6.38
CA PHE A 149 -9.65 -13.62 -5.47
C PHE A 149 -11.16 -13.72 -5.60
N SER A 150 -11.88 -13.55 -4.48
CA SER A 150 -13.34 -13.43 -4.56
C SER A 150 -13.73 -12.15 -5.32
N GLU A 151 -14.80 -12.21 -6.11
CA GLU A 151 -15.34 -11.04 -6.81
C GLU A 151 -15.62 -9.87 -5.87
N ARG A 152 -16.06 -10.17 -4.64
CA ARG A 152 -16.28 -9.15 -3.60
C ARG A 152 -15.00 -8.35 -3.31
N ILE A 153 -13.88 -9.04 -3.10
CA ILE A 153 -12.59 -8.39 -2.84
C ILE A 153 -12.19 -7.52 -4.04
N LEU A 154 -12.28 -8.05 -5.26
CA LEU A 154 -11.90 -7.27 -6.44
C LEU A 154 -12.78 -6.03 -6.61
N ARG A 155 -14.10 -6.17 -6.44
CA ARG A 155 -15.05 -5.06 -6.58
C ARG A 155 -14.85 -3.98 -5.51
N GLU A 156 -14.66 -4.38 -4.25
CA GLU A 156 -14.59 -3.43 -3.13
C GLU A 156 -13.24 -2.74 -3.04
N TYR A 157 -12.13 -3.46 -3.27
CA TYR A 157 -10.79 -2.94 -2.99
C TYR A 157 -10.08 -2.33 -4.20
N ILE A 158 -10.48 -2.62 -5.45
CA ILE A 158 -9.96 -1.88 -6.61
C ILE A 158 -10.33 -0.39 -6.50
N GLY A 159 -11.55 -0.08 -6.03
CA GLY A 159 -12.03 1.29 -5.86
C GLY A 159 -11.34 2.08 -4.75
N GLU A 160 -10.66 1.40 -3.82
CA GLU A 160 -9.85 2.06 -2.79
C GLU A 160 -8.54 2.64 -3.36
N ASP A 161 -8.14 2.19 -4.55
CA ASP A 161 -6.93 2.66 -5.25
C ASP A 161 -5.69 2.59 -4.35
N GLU A 162 -5.49 1.43 -3.68
CA GLU A 162 -4.51 1.27 -2.59
C GLU A 162 -3.05 1.22 -3.09
N TYR A 163 -2.20 1.99 -2.41
CA TYR A 163 -0.75 2.00 -2.55
C TYR A 163 -0.08 1.74 -1.20
N ILE A 164 0.93 0.88 -1.15
CA ILE A 164 1.70 0.62 0.07
C ILE A 164 2.95 1.47 0.05
N MET A 165 3.17 2.28 1.08
CA MET A 165 4.30 3.20 1.14
C MET A 165 4.85 3.31 2.56
N ARG A 166 6.16 3.54 2.67
CA ARG A 166 6.82 3.96 3.90
C ARG A 166 6.70 5.47 4.05
N ILE A 167 6.10 5.93 5.14
CA ILE A 167 6.00 7.37 5.42
C ILE A 167 7.41 7.93 5.60
N ASN A 168 7.74 8.95 4.80
CA ASN A 168 8.82 9.88 5.08
C ASN A 168 8.22 11.26 5.37
N LEU A 169 8.27 11.71 6.62
CA LEU A 169 7.68 12.99 7.03
C LEU A 169 8.35 14.20 6.37
N ASP A 170 9.59 14.06 5.91
CA ASP A 170 10.31 15.14 5.23
C ASP A 170 9.83 15.36 3.79
N ASN A 171 9.13 14.37 3.21
CA ASN A 171 8.69 14.35 1.81
C ASN A 171 7.16 14.38 1.65
N VAL A 172 6.43 14.75 2.70
CA VAL A 172 4.96 14.80 2.64
C VAL A 172 4.42 16.13 3.16
N ASN A 173 3.31 16.55 2.56
CA ASN A 173 2.54 17.68 3.02
C ASN A 173 1.42 17.21 3.94
N SER A 174 1.09 18.00 4.96
CA SER A 174 0.00 17.71 5.88
C SER A 174 -1.04 18.82 5.88
N PHE A 175 -2.31 18.43 5.80
CA PHE A 175 -3.46 19.32 5.77
C PHE A 175 -4.46 18.87 6.81
N LYS A 176 -5.33 19.80 7.23
CA LYS A 176 -6.46 19.49 8.09
C LYS A 176 -7.75 19.64 7.29
N TRP A 177 -8.68 18.71 7.48
CA TRP A 177 -10.00 18.86 6.90
C TRP A 177 -10.74 20.01 7.59
N HIS A 178 -11.35 20.86 6.78
CA HIS A 178 -12.24 21.92 7.25
C HIS A 178 -13.64 21.67 6.68
N GLU A 179 -14.64 21.68 7.55
CA GLU A 179 -16.04 21.69 7.13
C GLU A 179 -16.37 23.09 6.63
N ILE A 180 -16.73 23.20 5.36
CA ILE A 180 -17.34 24.41 4.83
C ILE A 180 -18.82 24.33 5.20
N ASN A 181 -19.23 25.06 6.23
CA ASN A 181 -20.63 25.24 6.55
C ASN A 181 -21.28 26.07 5.42
N SER A 182 -21.80 25.41 4.39
CA SER A 182 -22.68 26.06 3.41
C SER A 182 -24.01 26.33 4.10
N ARG A 183 -24.15 27.52 4.69
CA ARG A 183 -25.46 28.09 5.00
C ARG A 183 -26.09 28.48 3.67
N THR A 184 -26.89 27.59 3.11
CA THR A 184 -27.94 27.91 2.14
C THR A 184 -29.26 27.87 2.85
#